data_AF-A0A6G0W3J2-F1
#
_entry.id   AF-A0A6G0W3J2-F1
#
_cell.length_a   1.000
_cell.length_b   1.000
_cell.length_c   1.000
_cell.angle_alpha   90.00
_cell.angle_beta   90.00
_cell.angle_gamma   90.00
#
_symmetry.space_group_name_H-M   'P 1'
#
loop_
_entity.id
_entity.type
_entity.pdbx_description
1 polymer ?
#
loop_
_entity_poly.entity_id
_entity_poly.type
_entity_poly.pdbx_seq_one_letter_code
_entity_poly.pdbx_strand_id
1 'polypeptide(L)'
;KSIIEPSGVDTAAIFLFFDKLLDCLNSSFHKVVEGKIYRTAVTKNSIHHELWSNSIKILNSMKFIGKYGRVVNVPTLKNWITTIREEKGIKSLLTRHLSQDPIENLFGAVQSLGCDNPTTTRANCEDFTEDSLITYKHFFSFSLPILSNRELHDTTTELMNATHVYIAGFVAKKLNRELYKNCEDCLKKICTNQVSKDHDLIVARDYQACNRLSLKYPTKPFYQMLHNIIVYIGQHLPSKCHLLGIGEMIAEGILNKYDLTDLHCENHDEAFEKKIVKSIVKLFIDHWCTEINRILLGKRSLQLGENDPIKQLASIWHTKHKKKKNYHWKI
;
A
#
# COMPACT_ATOMS: atom_id res chain seq x y z
N LYS A 1 8.21 6.18 -51.35
CA LYS A 1 8.18 7.63 -51.04
C LYS A 1 8.33 7.77 -49.54
N SER A 2 9.32 8.53 -49.05
CA SER A 2 9.42 8.85 -47.62
C SER A 2 8.11 9.52 -47.19
N ILE A 3 7.47 9.00 -46.15
CA ILE A 3 6.23 9.55 -45.58
C ILE A 3 6.52 10.85 -44.81
N ILE A 4 7.80 11.11 -44.51
CA ILE A 4 8.26 12.25 -43.73
C ILE A 4 8.73 13.36 -44.67
N GLU A 5 8.23 14.58 -44.44
CA GLU A 5 8.67 15.79 -45.14
C GLU A 5 10.18 16.04 -44.92
N PRO A 6 10.92 16.60 -45.89
CA PRO A 6 12.36 16.84 -45.78
C PRO A 6 12.77 17.65 -44.54
N SER A 7 11.91 18.57 -44.09
CA SER A 7 12.08 19.39 -42.88
C SER A 7 12.02 18.59 -41.57
N GLY A 8 11.44 17.39 -41.59
CA GLY A 8 11.25 16.55 -40.41
C GLY A 8 12.29 15.45 -40.22
N VAL A 9 13.20 15.26 -41.19
CA VAL A 9 14.17 14.14 -41.18
C VAL A 9 15.11 14.20 -39.97
N ASP A 10 15.65 15.39 -39.67
CA ASP A 10 16.56 15.57 -38.54
C ASP A 10 15.86 15.37 -37.20
N THR A 11 14.64 15.87 -37.06
CA THR A 11 13.80 15.65 -35.87
C THR A 11 13.49 14.17 -35.67
N ALA A 12 13.10 13.48 -36.74
CA ALA A 12 12.83 12.05 -36.70
C ALA A 12 14.07 11.24 -36.30
N ALA A 13 15.25 11.62 -36.79
CA ALA A 13 16.52 10.99 -36.41
C ALA A 13 16.83 11.17 -34.92
N ILE A 14 16.61 12.36 -34.37
CA ILE A 14 16.79 12.65 -32.94
C ILE A 14 15.78 11.86 -32.09
N PHE A 15 14.51 11.79 -32.50
CA PHE A 15 13.50 11.03 -31.77
C PHE A 15 13.81 9.54 -31.77
N LEU A 16 14.20 8.97 -32.90
CA LEU A 16 14.61 7.57 -32.97
C LEU A 16 15.85 7.28 -32.12
N PHE A 17 16.78 8.24 -32.06
CA PHE A 17 17.96 8.15 -31.20
C PHE A 17 17.58 8.07 -29.71
N PHE A 18 16.72 8.99 -29.24
CA PHE A 18 16.29 8.99 -27.84
C PHE A 18 15.32 7.86 -27.51
N ASP A 19 14.48 7.41 -28.43
CA ASP A 19 13.60 6.24 -28.25
C ASP A 19 14.42 4.98 -27.97
N LYS A 20 15.47 4.73 -28.76
CA LYS A 20 16.40 3.61 -28.53
C LYS A 20 17.13 3.71 -27.18
N LEU A 21 17.56 4.92 -26.80
CA LEU A 21 18.19 5.16 -25.50
C LEU A 21 17.22 4.97 -24.33
N LEU A 22 15.96 5.40 -24.45
CA LEU A 22 14.95 5.19 -23.42
C LEU A 22 14.59 3.71 -23.29
N ASP A 23 14.44 2.99 -24.40
CA ASP A 23 14.15 1.56 -24.39
C ASP A 23 15.24 0.79 -23.63
N CYS A 24 16.53 1.10 -23.83
CA CYS A 24 17.62 0.43 -23.11
C CYS A 24 17.71 0.75 -21.61
N LEU A 25 17.22 1.92 -21.19
CA LEU A 25 17.18 2.29 -19.77
C LEU A 25 15.87 1.90 -19.09
N ASN A 26 14.89 1.36 -19.83
CA ASN A 26 13.59 0.96 -19.32
C ASN A 26 13.25 -0.52 -19.61
N SER A 27 14.28 -1.38 -19.56
CA SER A 27 14.14 -2.80 -19.85
C SER A 27 13.48 -3.57 -18.71
N SER A 28 12.61 -4.52 -19.06
CA SER A 28 11.85 -5.32 -18.06
C SER A 28 11.68 -6.77 -18.43
N PHE A 29 12.24 -7.16 -19.55
CA PHE A 29 12.13 -8.51 -20.07
C PHE A 29 13.52 -9.01 -20.44
N HIS A 30 13.76 -10.30 -20.27
CA HIS A 30 15.00 -10.93 -20.76
C HIS A 30 14.94 -11.27 -22.25
N LYS A 31 13.74 -11.24 -22.84
CA LYS A 31 13.49 -11.54 -24.26
C LYS A 31 12.97 -10.30 -24.96
N VAL A 32 13.16 -10.24 -26.27
CA VAL A 32 12.58 -9.18 -27.11
C VAL A 32 11.06 -9.30 -27.07
N VAL A 33 10.40 -8.21 -26.74
CA VAL A 33 8.94 -8.07 -26.73
C VAL A 33 8.60 -6.96 -27.73
N GLU A 34 7.59 -7.18 -28.58
CA GLU A 34 7.08 -6.19 -29.53
C GLU A 34 8.15 -5.60 -30.48
N GLY A 35 9.20 -6.37 -30.79
CA GLY A 35 10.28 -5.93 -31.68
C GLY A 35 11.23 -4.87 -31.09
N LYS A 36 11.03 -4.44 -29.83
CA LYS A 36 11.90 -3.48 -29.13
C LYS A 36 13.14 -4.19 -28.60
N ILE A 37 14.14 -4.37 -29.46
CA ILE A 37 15.36 -5.13 -29.16
C ILE A 37 16.17 -4.56 -27.98
N TYR A 38 16.13 -3.23 -27.80
CA TYR A 38 16.81 -2.55 -26.70
C TYR A 38 16.05 -2.58 -25.39
N ARG A 39 14.77 -2.98 -25.36
CA ARG A 39 13.98 -3.09 -24.12
C ARG A 39 14.21 -4.42 -23.40
N THR A 40 15.41 -4.98 -23.56
CA THR A 40 15.82 -6.28 -23.02
C THR A 40 16.89 -6.12 -21.94
N ALA A 41 17.08 -7.16 -21.13
CA ALA A 41 18.08 -7.13 -20.06
C ALA A 41 19.50 -6.83 -20.61
N VAL A 42 20.23 -5.96 -19.91
CA VAL A 42 21.64 -5.71 -20.18
C VAL A 42 22.44 -6.90 -19.66
N THR A 43 23.13 -7.59 -20.57
CA THR A 43 24.03 -8.70 -20.24
C THR A 43 25.43 -8.40 -20.77
N LYS A 44 26.42 -9.19 -20.36
CA LYS A 44 27.82 -9.05 -20.76
C LYS A 44 28.03 -8.86 -22.26
N ASN A 45 27.24 -9.54 -23.10
CA ASN A 45 27.36 -9.53 -24.55
C ASN A 45 26.14 -8.91 -25.25
N SER A 46 25.34 -8.11 -24.53
CA SER A 46 24.13 -7.52 -25.10
C SER A 46 24.43 -6.38 -26.08
N ILE A 47 23.51 -6.13 -26.99
CA ILE A 47 23.57 -5.07 -28.02
C ILE A 47 23.62 -3.64 -27.43
N HIS A 48 23.32 -3.49 -26.13
CA HIS A 48 23.32 -2.20 -25.44
C HIS A 48 24.70 -1.56 -25.41
N HIS A 49 25.78 -2.35 -25.31
CA HIS A 49 27.15 -1.83 -25.21
C HIS A 49 27.57 -1.03 -26.46
N GLU A 50 27.18 -1.51 -27.64
CA GLU A 50 27.43 -0.82 -28.90
C GLU A 50 26.59 0.46 -29.00
N LEU A 51 25.30 0.37 -28.65
CA LEU A 51 24.41 1.53 -28.61
C LEU A 51 24.98 2.62 -27.70
N TRP A 52 25.37 2.29 -26.47
CA TRP A 52 25.91 3.24 -25.50
C TRP A 52 27.21 3.88 -25.98
N SER A 53 28.14 3.10 -26.55
CA SER A 53 29.39 3.63 -27.10
C SER A 53 29.14 4.70 -28.18
N ASN A 54 28.19 4.43 -29.08
CA ASN A 54 27.81 5.37 -30.14
C ASN A 54 27.05 6.58 -29.58
N SER A 55 26.13 6.35 -28.65
CA SER A 55 25.34 7.40 -28.01
C SER A 55 26.19 8.39 -27.23
N ILE A 56 27.26 7.95 -26.56
CA ILE A 56 28.18 8.85 -25.86
C ILE A 56 28.81 9.86 -26.83
N LYS A 57 29.19 9.44 -28.04
CA LYS A 57 29.78 10.34 -29.05
C LYS A 57 28.77 11.39 -29.50
N ILE A 58 27.54 10.96 -29.76
CA ILE A 58 26.44 11.82 -30.19
C ILE A 58 26.08 12.83 -29.08
N LEU A 59 25.88 12.38 -27.85
CA LEU A 59 25.53 13.23 -26.71
C LEU A 59 26.60 14.29 -26.42
N ASN A 60 27.88 13.97 -26.56
CA ASN A 60 28.97 14.94 -26.39
C ASN A 60 28.97 16.03 -27.47
N SER A 61 28.41 15.75 -28.66
CA SER A 61 28.28 16.74 -29.74
C SER A 61 27.09 17.68 -29.56
N MET A 62 26.10 17.30 -28.74
CA MET A 62 24.87 18.06 -28.53
C MET A 62 25.10 19.25 -27.60
N LYS A 63 24.34 20.34 -27.84
CA LYS A 63 24.31 21.53 -27.00
C LYS A 63 22.88 22.03 -26.87
N PHE A 64 22.49 22.51 -25.69
CA PHE A 64 21.22 23.21 -25.53
C PHE A 64 21.36 24.65 -26.00
N ILE A 65 20.42 25.09 -26.83
CA ILE A 65 20.35 26.47 -27.31
C ILE A 65 19.17 27.17 -26.64
N GLY A 66 19.45 28.21 -25.89
CA GLY A 66 18.48 29.05 -25.21
C GLY A 66 18.01 30.23 -26.07
N LYS A 67 17.39 31.21 -25.43
CA LYS A 67 16.94 32.44 -26.11
C LYS A 67 18.10 33.11 -26.84
N TYR A 68 17.81 33.61 -28.05
CA TYR A 68 18.77 34.33 -28.90
C TYR A 68 19.99 33.49 -29.33
N GLY A 69 19.85 32.17 -29.44
CA GLY A 69 20.91 31.31 -29.97
C GLY A 69 22.07 31.04 -29.00
N ARG A 70 21.96 31.47 -27.74
CA ARG A 70 23.02 31.28 -26.75
C ARG A 70 23.05 29.83 -26.25
N VAL A 71 24.25 29.25 -26.19
CA VAL A 71 24.42 27.92 -25.58
C VAL A 71 24.12 28.00 -24.08
N VAL A 72 23.28 27.10 -23.60
CA VAL A 72 22.90 26.98 -22.19
C VAL A 72 23.53 25.71 -21.63
N ASN A 73 24.10 25.82 -20.43
CA ASN A 73 24.65 24.67 -19.73
C ASN A 73 23.56 24.04 -18.86
N VAL A 74 23.16 22.82 -19.21
CA VAL A 74 22.12 22.04 -18.52
C VAL A 74 22.72 20.68 -18.18
N PRO A 75 22.54 20.16 -16.95
CA PRO A 75 23.18 18.91 -16.54
C PRO A 75 22.69 17.69 -17.31
N THR A 76 21.55 17.78 -18.02
CA THR A 76 20.87 16.65 -18.68
C THR A 76 21.79 15.80 -19.56
N LEU A 77 22.53 16.40 -20.50
CA LEU A 77 23.42 15.63 -21.39
C LEU A 77 24.57 14.95 -20.62
N LYS A 78 25.12 15.65 -19.62
CA LYS A 78 26.15 15.08 -18.73
C LYS A 78 25.60 13.89 -17.95
N ASN A 79 24.39 13.99 -17.42
CA ASN A 79 23.73 12.93 -16.67
C ASN A 79 23.47 11.71 -17.56
N TRP A 80 22.95 11.90 -18.78
CA TRP A 80 22.78 10.82 -19.76
C TRP A 80 24.09 10.07 -20.03
N ILE A 81 25.18 10.80 -20.24
CA ILE A 81 26.51 10.21 -20.45
C ILE A 81 26.97 9.41 -19.23
N THR A 82 26.75 9.93 -18.02
CA THR A 82 27.10 9.22 -16.78
C THR A 82 26.30 7.92 -16.65
N THR A 83 24.98 7.97 -16.84
CA THR A 83 24.07 6.82 -16.69
C THR A 83 24.47 5.64 -17.58
N ILE A 84 24.90 5.89 -18.83
CA ILE A 84 25.25 4.82 -19.78
C ILE A 84 26.73 4.40 -19.74
N ARG A 85 27.55 4.97 -18.85
CA ARG A 85 29.01 4.71 -18.80
C ARG A 85 29.40 3.57 -17.85
N GLU A 86 28.54 3.18 -16.90
CA GLU A 86 28.97 2.46 -15.69
C GLU A 86 28.73 0.93 -15.64
N GLU A 87 28.34 0.25 -16.72
CA GLU A 87 27.94 -1.17 -16.60
C GLU A 87 28.89 -2.17 -17.27
N LYS A 88 30.04 -2.42 -16.62
CA LYS A 88 30.94 -3.52 -16.99
C LYS A 88 30.86 -4.66 -15.98
N GLY A 89 30.87 -5.90 -16.47
CA GLY A 89 30.91 -7.10 -15.62
C GLY A 89 29.55 -7.62 -15.16
N ILE A 90 28.44 -7.07 -15.67
CA ILE A 90 27.09 -7.46 -15.28
C ILE A 90 26.67 -8.76 -15.97
N LYS A 91 26.20 -9.73 -15.16
CA LYS A 91 25.65 -11.00 -15.67
C LYS A 91 24.31 -10.78 -16.38
N SER A 92 23.41 -10.05 -15.74
CA SER A 92 22.15 -9.59 -16.31
C SER A 92 21.57 -8.48 -15.45
N LEU A 93 21.04 -7.42 -16.05
CA LEU A 93 20.35 -6.32 -15.36
C LEU A 93 19.12 -5.86 -16.12
N LEU A 94 18.04 -5.63 -15.39
CA LEU A 94 16.83 -5.00 -15.90
C LEU A 94 16.84 -3.53 -15.47
N THR A 95 17.06 -2.63 -16.43
CA THR A 95 17.34 -1.21 -16.19
C THR A 95 16.13 -0.45 -15.65
N ARG A 96 14.89 -0.94 -15.86
CA ARG A 96 13.68 -0.38 -15.22
C ARG A 96 13.80 -0.30 -13.70
N HIS A 97 14.52 -1.23 -13.07
CA HIS A 97 14.67 -1.26 -11.61
C HIS A 97 15.65 -0.22 -11.06
N LEU A 98 16.40 0.46 -11.93
CA LEU A 98 17.27 1.58 -11.56
C LEU A 98 16.55 2.92 -11.57
N SER A 99 15.34 2.98 -12.16
CA SER A 99 14.52 4.19 -12.19
C SER A 99 13.95 4.50 -10.81
N GLN A 100 13.67 5.78 -10.56
CA GLN A 100 12.96 6.21 -9.36
C GLN A 100 11.43 6.04 -9.47
N ASP A 101 10.92 5.52 -10.60
CA ASP A 101 9.49 5.30 -10.85
C ASP A 101 8.79 4.54 -9.70
N PRO A 102 9.37 3.50 -9.06
CA PRO A 102 8.73 2.87 -7.90
C PRO A 102 8.53 3.81 -6.73
N ILE A 103 9.46 4.75 -6.51
CA ILE A 103 9.40 5.76 -5.45
C ILE A 103 8.40 6.86 -5.82
N GLU A 104 8.37 7.29 -7.07
CA GLU A 104 7.37 8.27 -7.54
C GLU A 104 5.95 7.69 -7.49
N ASN A 105 5.78 6.43 -7.89
CA ASN A 105 4.51 5.72 -7.77
C ASN A 105 4.10 5.55 -6.30
N LEU A 106 5.06 5.29 -5.42
CA LEU A 106 4.84 5.29 -3.98
C LEU A 106 4.37 6.66 -3.49
N PHE A 107 5.03 7.75 -3.89
CA PHE A 107 4.60 9.10 -3.53
C PHE A 107 3.26 9.50 -4.14
N GLY A 108 2.96 9.08 -5.37
CA GLY A 108 1.65 9.27 -5.99
C GLY A 108 0.56 8.54 -5.22
N ALA A 109 0.81 7.31 -4.79
CA ALA A 109 -0.07 6.58 -3.90
C ALA A 109 -0.26 7.32 -2.56
N VAL A 110 0.83 7.81 -1.95
CA VAL A 110 0.77 8.60 -0.70
C VAL A 110 -0.05 9.88 -0.87
N GLN A 111 0.11 10.60 -1.99
CA GLN A 111 -0.64 11.82 -2.27
C GLN A 111 -2.12 11.54 -2.56
N SER A 112 -2.44 10.42 -3.23
CA SER A 112 -3.82 10.02 -3.51
C SER A 112 -4.65 9.69 -2.26
N LEU A 113 -3.99 9.42 -1.14
CA LEU A 113 -4.65 9.16 0.15
C LEU A 113 -5.09 10.44 0.87
N GLY A 114 -4.59 11.61 0.45
CA GLY A 114 -4.94 12.93 1.01
C GLY A 114 -5.81 13.73 0.05
N CYS A 115 -7.07 13.33 -0.13
CA CYS A 115 -8.04 14.18 -0.82
C CYS A 115 -8.06 15.56 -0.14
N ASP A 116 -7.86 16.61 -0.94
CA ASP A 116 -7.99 18.05 -0.65
C ASP A 116 -6.71 18.88 -0.40
N ASN A 117 -5.50 18.32 -0.29
CA ASN A 117 -4.27 19.15 -0.27
C ASN A 117 -3.01 18.44 -0.82
N PRO A 118 -2.58 18.71 -2.08
CA PRO A 118 -1.46 18.02 -2.74
C PRO A 118 -0.07 18.38 -2.19
N THR A 119 0.02 19.25 -1.17
CA THR A 119 1.30 19.65 -0.57
C THR A 119 1.37 19.12 0.86
N THR A 120 1.66 17.83 1.02
CA THR A 120 1.87 17.25 2.35
C THR A 120 3.21 17.73 2.90
N THR A 121 3.17 18.72 3.79
CA THR A 121 4.32 19.08 4.61
C THR A 121 4.67 17.89 5.49
N ARG A 122 5.68 17.12 5.08
CA ARG A 122 6.46 16.21 5.95
C ARG A 122 5.70 14.97 6.46
N ALA A 123 5.31 14.06 5.57
CA ALA A 123 4.92 12.69 5.96
C ALA A 123 6.17 11.76 5.92
N ASN A 124 6.57 11.25 7.09
CA ASN A 124 7.74 10.38 7.26
C ASN A 124 7.52 9.04 6.54
N CYS A 125 8.44 8.68 5.64
CA CYS A 125 8.38 7.50 4.77
C CYS A 125 8.88 6.19 5.41
N GLU A 126 8.94 6.08 6.74
CA GLU A 126 9.62 4.96 7.42
C GLU A 126 8.75 3.71 7.69
N ASP A 127 7.43 3.74 7.46
CA ASP A 127 6.53 2.71 8.02
C ASP A 127 5.92 1.71 6.98
N PHE A 128 6.50 1.54 5.79
CA PHE A 128 5.79 0.89 4.67
C PHE A 128 5.60 -0.66 4.74
N THR A 129 6.13 -1.38 5.72
CA THR A 129 6.07 -2.87 5.70
C THR A 129 5.08 -3.50 6.68
N GLU A 130 4.53 -2.74 7.63
CA GLU A 130 3.56 -3.24 8.62
C GLU A 130 2.25 -2.40 8.65
N ASP A 131 2.25 -1.25 7.97
CA ASP A 131 1.16 -0.26 7.95
C ASP A 131 0.03 -0.55 6.97
N SER A 132 0.07 -1.67 6.25
CA SER A 132 -1.05 -2.09 5.39
C SER A 132 -2.34 -2.37 6.19
N LEU A 133 -2.27 -2.48 7.52
CA LEU A 133 -3.42 -2.49 8.43
C LEU A 133 -3.83 -1.08 8.92
N ILE A 134 -2.95 -0.07 8.86
CA ILE A 134 -3.23 1.30 9.31
C ILE A 134 -4.02 2.11 8.28
N THR A 135 -3.82 1.90 6.98
CA THR A 135 -4.56 2.63 5.92
C THR A 135 -6.09 2.54 6.09
N TYR A 136 -6.56 1.50 6.78
CA TYR A 136 -7.97 1.22 7.02
C TYR A 136 -8.54 1.80 8.31
N LYS A 137 -7.70 2.43 9.16
CA LYS A 137 -8.13 3.03 10.43
C LYS A 137 -8.73 4.44 10.27
N HIS A 138 -8.82 4.97 9.07
CA HIS A 138 -9.67 6.14 8.81
C HIS A 138 -11.17 5.82 8.92
N PHE A 139 -11.56 4.53 9.03
CA PHE A 139 -12.96 4.11 9.00
C PHE A 139 -13.58 3.63 10.32
N PHE A 140 -12.80 3.39 11.36
CA PHE A 140 -13.29 2.76 12.60
C PHE A 140 -13.68 3.72 13.73
N SER A 141 -13.63 5.04 13.50
CA SER A 141 -13.90 6.04 14.55
C SER A 141 -14.73 7.21 14.04
N PHE A 142 -15.98 6.97 13.63
CA PHE A 142 -16.99 8.03 13.56
C PHE A 142 -18.17 7.69 14.46
N SER A 143 -18.00 8.00 15.74
CA SER A 143 -19.12 8.39 16.59
C SER A 143 -19.25 9.91 16.46
N LEU A 144 -20.16 10.38 15.61
CA LEU A 144 -20.47 11.81 15.44
C LEU A 144 -21.04 12.39 16.75
N PRO A 145 -20.50 13.50 17.28
CA PRO A 145 -21.32 14.54 17.88
C PRO A 145 -21.98 15.34 16.76
N ILE A 146 -23.25 15.67 17.00
CA ILE A 146 -24.15 16.46 16.18
C ILE A 146 -23.45 17.72 15.63
N LEU A 147 -23.21 17.79 14.32
CA LEU A 147 -23.07 19.05 13.60
C LEU A 147 -23.88 19.01 12.30
N SER A 148 -24.62 20.09 12.09
CA SER A 148 -25.80 20.23 11.22
C SER A 148 -25.60 19.88 9.74
N ASN A 149 -26.56 19.13 9.23
CA ASN A 149 -27.18 19.18 7.88
C ASN A 149 -26.30 19.71 6.73
N ARG A 150 -25.44 18.85 6.17
CA ARG A 150 -25.15 18.81 4.72
C ARG A 150 -24.92 17.36 4.30
N GLU A 151 -25.41 17.01 3.12
CA GLU A 151 -25.45 15.67 2.51
C GLU A 151 -24.05 15.02 2.39
N LEU A 152 -23.56 14.40 3.48
CA LEU A 152 -22.25 13.73 3.57
C LEU A 152 -22.39 12.25 4.00
N HIS A 153 -23.52 11.61 3.70
CA HIS A 153 -23.88 10.34 4.34
C HIS A 153 -23.56 9.09 3.51
N ASP A 154 -23.63 9.15 2.18
CA ASP A 154 -23.56 7.94 1.34
C ASP A 154 -22.12 7.46 1.07
N THR A 155 -21.24 8.33 0.57
CA THR A 155 -19.85 7.95 0.23
C THR A 155 -19.06 7.47 1.44
N THR A 156 -19.24 8.10 2.60
CA THR A 156 -18.56 7.71 3.85
C THR A 156 -18.97 6.32 4.31
N THR A 157 -20.25 5.99 4.17
CA THR A 157 -20.80 4.68 4.55
C THR A 157 -20.32 3.58 3.60
N GLU A 158 -20.25 3.88 2.30
CA GLU A 158 -19.74 2.95 1.29
C GLU A 158 -18.28 2.58 1.53
N LEU A 159 -17.40 3.56 1.79
CA LEU A 159 -16.01 3.25 2.07
C LEU A 159 -15.80 2.56 3.45
N MET A 160 -16.63 2.86 4.46
CA MET A 160 -16.65 2.08 5.73
C MET A 160 -16.88 0.61 5.43
N ASN A 161 -17.91 0.33 4.63
CA ASN A 161 -18.30 -1.03 4.28
C ASN A 161 -17.20 -1.73 3.48
N ALA A 162 -16.65 -1.08 2.45
CA ALA A 162 -15.55 -1.64 1.66
C ALA A 162 -14.32 -1.99 2.55
N THR A 163 -14.04 -1.14 3.54
CA THR A 163 -12.95 -1.35 4.51
C THR A 163 -13.21 -2.55 5.43
N HIS A 164 -14.43 -2.68 5.96
CA HIS A 164 -14.84 -3.83 6.76
C HIS A 164 -14.71 -5.14 5.97
N VAL A 165 -15.12 -5.12 4.71
CA VAL A 165 -15.03 -6.27 3.80
C VAL A 165 -13.56 -6.65 3.56
N TYR A 166 -12.69 -5.67 3.32
CA TYR A 166 -11.25 -5.94 3.16
C TYR A 166 -10.62 -6.57 4.42
N ILE A 167 -10.95 -6.05 5.60
CA ILE A 167 -10.46 -6.60 6.87
C ILE A 167 -10.98 -8.02 7.10
N ALA A 168 -12.24 -8.28 6.76
CA ALA A 168 -12.78 -9.64 6.79
C ALA A 168 -12.01 -10.57 5.86
N GLY A 169 -11.62 -10.13 4.66
CA GLY A 169 -10.74 -10.90 3.77
C GLY A 169 -9.40 -11.24 4.42
N PHE A 170 -8.77 -10.28 5.10
CA PHE A 170 -7.54 -10.51 5.84
C PHE A 170 -7.73 -11.52 7.00
N VAL A 171 -8.78 -11.36 7.80
CA VAL A 171 -9.10 -12.27 8.90
C VAL A 171 -9.38 -13.67 8.38
N ALA A 172 -10.17 -13.82 7.32
CA ALA A 172 -10.42 -15.12 6.67
C ALA A 172 -9.12 -15.78 6.20
N LYS A 173 -8.19 -15.02 5.60
CA LYS A 173 -6.86 -15.52 5.21
C LYS A 173 -6.06 -16.00 6.41
N LYS A 174 -6.09 -15.27 7.53
CA LYS A 174 -5.38 -15.63 8.77
C LYS A 174 -5.98 -16.88 9.41
N LEU A 175 -7.31 -16.94 9.56
CA LEU A 175 -8.02 -18.10 10.08
C LEU A 175 -7.78 -19.34 9.21
N ASN A 176 -7.72 -19.19 7.89
CA ASN A 176 -7.38 -20.30 7.01
C ASN A 176 -5.98 -20.86 7.27
N ARG A 177 -4.99 -19.97 7.42
CA ARG A 177 -3.60 -20.36 7.67
C ARG A 177 -3.42 -21.04 9.03
N GLU A 178 -4.09 -20.54 10.06
CA GLU A 178 -3.82 -20.91 11.45
C GLU A 178 -4.79 -21.97 12.00
N LEU A 179 -6.05 -21.99 11.54
CA LEU A 179 -7.10 -22.83 12.08
C LEU A 179 -7.71 -23.78 11.05
N TYR A 180 -8.29 -23.26 9.96
CA TYR A 180 -9.04 -24.11 9.00
C TYR A 180 -8.15 -25.01 8.15
N LYS A 181 -6.86 -24.69 7.99
CA LYS A 181 -5.88 -25.48 7.24
C LYS A 181 -6.36 -25.90 5.84
N ASN A 182 -6.97 -24.97 5.11
CA ASN A 182 -7.57 -25.17 3.79
C ASN A 182 -8.80 -26.10 3.75
N CYS A 183 -9.54 -26.23 4.86
CA CYS A 183 -10.85 -26.87 4.84
C CYS A 183 -11.80 -26.15 3.88
N GLU A 184 -12.21 -26.84 2.81
CA GLU A 184 -13.07 -26.27 1.77
C GLU A 184 -14.44 -25.88 2.30
N ASP A 185 -15.02 -26.67 3.20
CA ASP A 185 -16.38 -26.44 3.70
C ASP A 185 -16.44 -25.18 4.58
N CYS A 186 -15.48 -25.00 5.50
CA CYS A 186 -15.37 -23.78 6.29
C CYS A 186 -15.10 -22.56 5.40
N LEU A 187 -14.22 -22.71 4.40
CA LEU A 187 -13.93 -21.63 3.46
C LEU A 187 -15.15 -21.24 2.62
N LYS A 188 -16.01 -22.19 2.22
CA LYS A 188 -17.27 -21.90 1.51
C LYS A 188 -18.27 -21.15 2.38
N LYS A 189 -18.24 -21.34 3.71
CA LYS A 189 -19.10 -20.58 4.64
C LYS A 189 -18.65 -19.12 4.77
N ILE A 190 -17.35 -18.87 4.86
CA ILE A 190 -16.81 -17.52 5.14
C ILE A 190 -16.29 -16.77 3.91
N CYS A 191 -16.04 -17.44 2.79
CA CYS A 191 -15.57 -16.84 1.53
C CYS A 191 -16.52 -17.16 0.36
N THR A 192 -16.56 -16.26 -0.61
CA THR A 192 -17.32 -16.39 -1.85
C THR A 192 -16.40 -16.31 -3.07
N ASN A 193 -16.80 -16.98 -4.15
CA ASN A 193 -16.20 -16.80 -5.48
C ASN A 193 -16.99 -15.78 -6.33
N GLN A 194 -18.17 -15.36 -5.87
CA GLN A 194 -18.99 -14.35 -6.51
C GLN A 194 -18.60 -12.97 -5.98
N VAL A 195 -17.84 -12.23 -6.78
CA VAL A 195 -17.41 -10.87 -6.46
C VAL A 195 -18.59 -9.91 -6.61
N SER A 196 -18.95 -9.21 -5.53
CA SER A 196 -19.93 -8.12 -5.49
C SER A 196 -19.24 -6.76 -5.38
N LYS A 197 -19.99 -5.66 -5.51
CA LYS A 197 -19.52 -4.28 -5.27
C LYS A 197 -18.88 -4.08 -3.88
N ASP A 198 -19.33 -4.84 -2.88
CA ASP A 198 -18.75 -4.77 -1.53
C ASP A 198 -17.25 -5.12 -1.52
N HIS A 199 -16.78 -5.84 -2.55
CA HIS A 199 -15.41 -6.31 -2.70
C HIS A 199 -14.53 -5.38 -3.53
N ASP A 200 -15.01 -4.21 -3.96
CA ASP A 200 -14.27 -3.31 -4.87
C ASP A 200 -12.85 -2.99 -4.37
N LEU A 201 -12.69 -2.80 -3.05
CA LEU A 201 -11.39 -2.56 -2.43
C LEU A 201 -10.47 -3.80 -2.47
N ILE A 202 -11.02 -5.00 -2.34
CA ILE A 202 -10.26 -6.24 -2.49
C ILE A 202 -9.85 -6.40 -3.96
N VAL A 203 -10.77 -6.18 -4.90
CA VAL A 203 -10.50 -6.25 -6.34
C VAL A 203 -9.40 -5.29 -6.76
N ALA A 204 -9.42 -4.05 -6.26
CA ALA A 204 -8.41 -3.05 -6.57
C ALA A 204 -7.01 -3.42 -6.06
N ARG A 205 -6.92 -4.29 -5.04
CA ARG A 205 -5.64 -4.72 -4.43
C ARG A 205 -5.23 -6.14 -4.78
N ASP A 206 -6.14 -6.95 -5.30
CA ASP A 206 -5.82 -8.30 -5.73
C ASP A 206 -5.01 -8.25 -7.04
N TYR A 207 -3.99 -9.10 -7.12
CA TYR A 207 -3.04 -9.07 -8.22
C TYR A 207 -3.65 -9.74 -9.46
N GLN A 208 -4.20 -8.95 -10.37
CA GLN A 208 -4.91 -9.43 -11.57
C GLN A 208 -4.06 -10.21 -12.58
N ALA A 209 -2.73 -10.31 -12.37
CA ALA A 209 -1.84 -11.01 -13.30
C ALA A 209 -2.01 -12.54 -13.30
N CYS A 210 -2.77 -13.10 -12.36
CA CYS A 210 -3.06 -14.52 -12.27
C CYS A 210 -4.57 -14.74 -12.44
N ASN A 211 -4.99 -15.74 -13.22
CA ASN A 211 -6.40 -16.21 -13.30
C ASN A 211 -6.89 -16.86 -11.97
N ARG A 212 -6.37 -16.40 -10.82
CA ARG A 212 -6.62 -16.92 -9.48
C ARG A 212 -6.76 -15.75 -8.50
N LEU A 213 -7.83 -15.77 -7.71
CA LEU A 213 -8.03 -14.82 -6.61
C LEU A 213 -6.94 -15.07 -5.55
N SER A 214 -6.00 -14.14 -5.40
CA SER A 214 -4.88 -14.28 -4.45
C SER A 214 -5.24 -13.81 -3.04
N LEU A 215 -6.25 -12.94 -2.95
CA LEU A 215 -6.89 -12.52 -1.71
C LEU A 215 -8.14 -13.38 -1.41
N LYS A 216 -8.61 -13.29 -0.17
CA LYS A 216 -9.85 -13.96 0.25
C LYS A 216 -11.00 -12.96 0.17
N TYR A 217 -12.08 -13.37 -0.49
CA TYR A 217 -13.29 -12.58 -0.71
C TYR A 217 -14.35 -13.06 0.28
N PRO A 218 -14.63 -12.32 1.36
CA PRO A 218 -15.50 -12.80 2.44
C PRO A 218 -16.98 -12.77 2.05
N THR A 219 -17.77 -13.69 2.60
CA THR A 219 -19.23 -13.64 2.47
C THR A 219 -19.83 -12.49 3.28
N LYS A 220 -21.01 -12.01 2.86
CA LYS A 220 -21.75 -10.97 3.59
C LYS A 220 -22.05 -11.28 5.05
N PRO A 221 -22.57 -12.48 5.38
CA PRO A 221 -22.75 -12.87 6.77
C PRO A 221 -21.46 -12.81 7.58
N PHE A 222 -20.33 -13.24 7.00
CA PHE A 222 -19.05 -13.26 7.70
C PHE A 222 -18.52 -11.87 8.02
N TYR A 223 -18.47 -10.94 7.06
CA TYR A 223 -17.92 -9.61 7.34
C TYR A 223 -18.84 -8.78 8.25
N GLN A 224 -20.15 -9.01 8.23
CA GLN A 224 -21.10 -8.39 9.17
C GLN A 224 -20.91 -8.93 10.59
N MET A 225 -20.75 -10.25 10.75
CA MET A 225 -20.44 -10.87 12.04
C MET A 225 -19.12 -10.33 12.60
N LEU A 226 -18.08 -10.27 11.77
CA LEU A 226 -16.79 -9.74 12.18
C LEU A 226 -16.88 -8.28 12.62
N HIS A 227 -17.66 -7.44 11.92
CA HIS A 227 -17.88 -6.05 12.33
C HIS A 227 -18.48 -5.98 13.74
N ASN A 228 -19.50 -6.78 14.04
CA ASN A 228 -20.12 -6.84 15.37
C ASN A 228 -19.13 -7.26 16.47
N ILE A 229 -18.23 -8.19 16.15
CA ILE A 229 -17.14 -8.60 17.05
C ILE A 229 -16.16 -7.45 17.28
N ILE A 230 -15.74 -6.74 16.23
CA ILE A 230 -14.83 -5.58 16.33
C ILE A 230 -15.42 -4.49 17.21
N VAL A 231 -16.70 -4.16 17.01
CA VAL A 231 -17.42 -3.17 17.82
C VAL A 231 -17.46 -3.60 19.29
N TYR A 232 -17.74 -4.87 19.56
CA TYR A 232 -17.73 -5.42 20.92
C TYR A 232 -16.35 -5.29 21.59
N ILE A 233 -15.29 -5.66 20.88
CA ILE A 233 -13.91 -5.53 21.38
C ILE A 233 -13.60 -4.06 21.68
N GLY A 234 -13.94 -3.13 20.77
CA GLY A 234 -13.69 -1.70 20.93
C GLY A 234 -14.41 -1.08 22.14
N GLN A 235 -15.61 -1.56 22.48
CA GLN A 235 -16.37 -1.09 23.64
C GLN A 235 -15.82 -1.61 24.98
N HIS A 236 -15.32 -2.84 25.00
CA HIS A 236 -14.91 -3.49 26.25
C HIS A 236 -13.41 -3.41 26.54
N LEU A 237 -12.56 -3.32 25.52
CA LEU A 237 -11.12 -3.36 25.69
C LEU A 237 -10.58 -2.16 26.49
N PRO A 238 -10.93 -0.89 26.18
CA PRO A 238 -10.35 0.26 26.90
C PRO A 238 -10.75 0.32 28.39
N SER A 239 -11.95 -0.16 28.74
CA SER A 239 -12.45 -0.14 30.12
C SER A 239 -11.88 -1.27 30.98
N LYS A 240 -11.43 -2.36 30.36
CA LYS A 240 -11.00 -3.59 31.05
C LYS A 240 -9.54 -3.97 30.76
N CYS A 241 -8.78 -3.16 30.03
CA CYS A 241 -7.41 -3.48 29.60
C CYS A 241 -6.42 -3.72 30.76
N HIS A 242 -6.74 -3.26 31.97
CA HIS A 242 -5.94 -3.46 33.18
C HIS A 242 -6.16 -4.83 33.84
N LEU A 243 -7.18 -5.60 33.42
CA LEU A 243 -7.52 -6.88 34.01
C LEU A 243 -6.66 -8.01 33.42
N LEU A 244 -6.20 -8.90 34.30
CA LEU A 244 -5.53 -10.14 33.89
C LEU A 244 -6.53 -11.05 33.17
N GLY A 245 -6.11 -11.67 32.07
CA GLY A 245 -6.97 -12.59 31.31
C GLY A 245 -8.00 -11.90 30.41
N ILE A 246 -7.83 -10.62 30.09
CA ILE A 246 -8.77 -9.83 29.27
C ILE A 246 -9.15 -10.50 27.93
N GLY A 247 -8.21 -11.20 27.28
CA GLY A 247 -8.48 -11.92 26.04
C GLY A 247 -9.51 -13.04 26.21
N GLU A 248 -9.47 -13.78 27.32
CA GLU A 248 -10.46 -14.82 27.61
C GLU A 248 -11.81 -14.19 27.95
N MET A 249 -11.81 -13.14 28.79
CA MET A 249 -13.04 -12.44 29.18
C MET A 249 -13.80 -11.86 27.98
N ILE A 250 -13.08 -11.26 27.03
CA ILE A 250 -13.69 -10.73 25.81
C ILE A 250 -14.18 -11.87 24.92
N ALA A 251 -13.42 -12.96 24.79
CA ALA A 251 -13.82 -14.12 24.01
C ALA A 251 -15.10 -14.79 24.54
N GLU A 252 -15.19 -15.00 25.86
CA GLU A 252 -16.40 -15.52 26.51
C GLU A 252 -17.59 -14.57 26.33
N GLY A 253 -17.37 -13.26 26.44
CA GLY A 253 -18.39 -12.26 26.19
C GLY A 253 -18.93 -12.27 24.75
N ILE A 254 -18.08 -12.57 23.76
CA ILE A 254 -18.47 -12.73 22.36
C ILE A 254 -19.27 -14.02 22.17
N LEU A 255 -18.78 -15.15 22.70
CA LEU A 255 -19.44 -16.46 22.58
C LEU A 255 -20.84 -16.48 23.24
N ASN A 256 -21.02 -15.72 24.32
CA ASN A 256 -22.33 -15.60 24.97
C ASN A 256 -23.31 -14.67 24.24
N LYS A 257 -22.81 -13.81 23.32
CA LYS A 257 -23.62 -12.77 22.67
C LYS A 257 -23.98 -13.10 21.22
N TYR A 258 -23.13 -13.83 20.53
CA TYR A 258 -23.28 -14.09 19.09
C TYR A 258 -23.28 -15.59 18.82
N ASP A 259 -24.19 -16.01 17.93
CA ASP A 259 -24.19 -17.36 17.36
C ASP A 259 -23.12 -17.43 16.25
N LEU A 260 -22.18 -18.37 16.38
CA LEU A 260 -21.02 -18.53 15.50
C LEU A 260 -20.98 -19.89 14.79
N THR A 261 -22.06 -20.65 14.87
CA THR A 261 -22.19 -22.00 14.26
C THR A 261 -22.00 -21.96 12.74
N ASP A 262 -22.36 -20.85 12.12
CA ASP A 262 -22.19 -20.60 10.68
C ASP A 262 -20.74 -20.31 10.26
N LEU A 263 -19.78 -20.28 11.17
CA LEU A 263 -18.37 -20.02 10.83
C LEU A 263 -17.57 -21.29 10.49
N HIS A 264 -18.06 -22.47 10.87
CA HIS A 264 -17.36 -23.74 10.62
C HIS A 264 -18.29 -24.83 10.11
N CYS A 265 -17.73 -25.88 9.52
CA CYS A 265 -18.47 -27.07 9.12
C CYS A 265 -18.63 -28.05 10.28
N GLU A 266 -19.52 -29.03 10.10
CA GLU A 266 -19.82 -30.10 11.07
C GLU A 266 -18.60 -31.01 11.35
N ASN A 267 -17.60 -31.02 10.46
CA ASN A 267 -16.35 -31.76 10.66
C ASN A 267 -15.43 -31.15 11.73
N HIS A 268 -15.73 -29.94 12.21
CA HIS A 268 -15.01 -29.29 13.29
C HIS A 268 -15.87 -29.25 14.55
N ASP A 269 -15.26 -29.50 15.71
CA ASP A 269 -15.91 -29.56 17.01
C ASP A 269 -16.55 -28.23 17.44
N GLU A 270 -17.52 -28.25 18.37
CA GLU A 270 -18.08 -27.01 18.96
C GLU A 270 -17.01 -26.16 19.67
N ALA A 271 -15.92 -26.80 20.14
CA ALA A 271 -14.76 -26.10 20.68
C ALA A 271 -14.02 -25.25 19.61
N PHE A 272 -14.37 -25.39 18.33
CA PHE A 272 -13.76 -24.68 17.23
C PHE A 272 -14.19 -23.20 17.18
N GLU A 273 -15.44 -22.88 17.54
CA GLU A 273 -15.89 -21.49 17.68
C GLU A 273 -15.03 -20.72 18.66
N LYS A 274 -14.75 -21.33 19.82
CA LYS A 274 -13.87 -20.75 20.84
C LYS A 274 -12.46 -20.50 20.29
N LYS A 275 -11.92 -21.37 19.43
CA LYS A 275 -10.62 -21.17 18.78
C LYS A 275 -10.66 -20.00 17.79
N ILE A 276 -11.72 -19.89 16.99
CA ILE A 276 -11.92 -18.78 16.04
C ILE A 276 -11.97 -17.45 16.80
N VAL A 277 -12.84 -17.34 17.81
CA VAL A 277 -13.01 -16.12 18.60
C VAL A 277 -11.70 -15.73 19.27
N LYS A 278 -10.98 -16.67 19.89
CA LYS A 278 -9.67 -16.39 20.50
C LYS A 278 -8.66 -15.83 19.49
N SER A 279 -8.63 -16.39 18.27
CA SER A 279 -7.73 -15.90 17.22
C SER A 279 -8.07 -14.47 16.80
N ILE A 280 -9.37 -14.16 16.64
CA ILE A 280 -9.86 -12.81 16.30
C ILE A 280 -9.55 -11.84 17.44
N VAL A 281 -9.93 -12.16 18.68
CA VAL A 281 -9.71 -11.31 19.85
C VAL A 281 -8.22 -11.01 20.04
N LYS A 282 -7.36 -12.03 19.95
CA LYS A 282 -5.91 -11.85 20.03
C LYS A 282 -5.40 -10.87 18.97
N LEU A 283 -5.82 -11.04 17.71
CA LEU A 283 -5.43 -10.15 16.61
C LEU A 283 -5.77 -8.69 16.92
N PHE A 284 -6.99 -8.41 17.41
CA PHE A 284 -7.43 -7.04 17.67
C PHE A 284 -6.82 -6.45 18.95
N ILE A 285 -6.55 -7.25 19.97
CA ILE A 285 -5.81 -6.81 21.17
C ILE A 285 -4.37 -6.45 20.80
N ASP A 286 -3.66 -7.33 20.08
CA ASP A 286 -2.28 -7.09 19.65
C ASP A 286 -2.19 -5.82 18.80
N HIS A 287 -3.16 -5.63 17.89
CA HIS A 287 -3.29 -4.40 17.12
C HIS A 287 -3.51 -3.17 18.02
N TRP A 288 -4.48 -3.22 18.94
CA TRP A 288 -4.79 -2.11 19.84
C TRP A 288 -3.58 -1.69 20.70
N CYS A 289 -2.84 -2.66 21.26
CA CYS A 289 -1.61 -2.43 22.01
C CYS A 289 -0.53 -1.75 21.14
N THR A 290 -0.35 -2.23 19.91
CA THR A 290 0.60 -1.65 18.95
C THR A 290 0.27 -0.18 18.66
N GLU A 291 -1.01 0.14 18.55
CA GLU A 291 -1.47 1.50 18.27
C GLU A 291 -1.22 2.44 19.45
N ILE A 292 -1.42 1.98 20.68
CA ILE A 292 -1.06 2.74 21.89
C ILE A 292 0.45 2.97 21.94
N ASN A 293 1.25 1.93 21.69
CA ASN A 293 2.71 2.04 21.69
C ASN A 293 3.20 3.06 20.65
N ARG A 294 2.61 3.07 19.46
CA ARG A 294 2.93 4.07 18.42
C ARG A 294 2.59 5.50 18.85
N ILE A 295 1.48 5.70 19.57
CA ILE A 295 1.13 7.00 20.15
C ILE A 295 2.14 7.41 21.23
N LEU A 296 2.49 6.51 22.16
CA LEU A 296 3.47 6.77 23.22
C LEU A 296 4.84 7.15 22.65
N LEU A 297 5.24 6.51 21.55
CA LEU A 297 6.50 6.78 20.84
C LEU A 297 6.44 8.03 19.95
N GLY A 298 5.27 8.64 19.76
CA GLY A 298 5.08 9.77 18.85
C GLY A 298 5.21 9.42 17.37
N LYS A 299 5.19 8.13 17.04
CA LYS A 299 5.08 7.63 15.66
C LYS A 299 3.68 7.89 15.09
N ARG A 300 2.70 8.10 15.97
CA ARG A 300 1.32 8.37 15.62
C ARG A 300 0.73 9.51 16.45
N SER A 301 0.06 10.46 15.79
CA SER A 301 -0.75 11.48 16.45
C SER A 301 -2.16 10.96 16.74
N LEU A 302 -2.79 11.50 17.80
CA LEU A 302 -4.19 11.23 18.10
C LEU A 302 -5.08 11.80 16.99
N GLN A 303 -6.11 11.05 16.59
CA GLN A 303 -7.06 11.50 15.59
C GLN A 303 -8.10 12.46 16.19
N LEU A 304 -8.64 13.34 15.34
CA LEU A 304 -9.79 14.17 15.71
C LEU A 304 -11.01 13.26 15.95
N GLY A 305 -11.61 13.35 17.14
CA GLY A 305 -12.75 12.50 17.52
C GLY A 305 -12.40 11.10 18.06
N GLU A 306 -11.13 10.83 18.36
CA GLU A 306 -10.74 9.58 19.04
C GLU A 306 -11.35 9.52 20.45
N ASN A 307 -12.20 8.52 20.69
CA ASN A 307 -12.94 8.34 21.94
C ASN A 307 -12.37 7.25 22.85
N ASP A 308 -11.29 6.58 22.43
CA ASP A 308 -10.59 5.62 23.27
C ASP A 308 -9.81 6.33 24.39
N PRO A 309 -10.20 6.16 25.67
CA PRO A 309 -9.58 6.88 26.78
C PRO A 309 -8.11 6.52 26.95
N ILE A 310 -7.71 5.29 26.61
CA ILE A 310 -6.31 4.85 26.78
C ILE A 310 -5.42 5.49 25.72
N LYS A 311 -5.90 5.61 24.48
CA LYS A 311 -5.17 6.33 23.43
C LYS A 311 -5.05 7.83 23.73
N GLN A 312 -6.10 8.44 24.27
CA GLN A 312 -6.06 9.84 24.73
C GLN A 312 -4.98 10.02 25.82
N LEU A 313 -4.96 9.15 26.83
CA LEU A 313 -3.95 9.16 27.89
C LEU A 313 -2.53 8.98 27.33
N ALA A 314 -2.35 8.06 26.38
CA ALA A 314 -1.07 7.85 25.71
C ALA A 314 -0.57 9.11 24.98
N SER A 315 -1.47 9.84 24.30
CA SER A 315 -1.15 11.08 23.59
C SER A 315 -0.75 12.20 24.56
N ILE A 316 -1.49 12.35 25.67
CA ILE A 316 -1.17 13.30 26.75
C ILE A 316 0.21 12.97 27.32
N TRP A 317 0.48 11.70 27.61
CA TRP A 317 1.76 11.25 28.13
C TRP A 317 2.91 11.56 27.18
N HIS A 318 2.74 11.25 25.88
CA HIS A 318 3.75 11.53 24.86
C HIS A 318 4.05 13.04 24.79
N THR A 319 3.00 13.87 24.73
CA THR A 319 3.13 15.33 24.64
C THR A 319 3.90 15.91 25.84
N LYS A 320 3.64 15.39 27.05
CA LYS A 320 4.31 15.82 28.28
C LYS A 320 5.80 15.45 28.32
N HIS A 321 6.17 14.28 27.77
CA HIS A 321 7.53 13.73 27.89
C HIS A 321 8.37 13.85 26.62
N LYS A 322 7.81 14.39 25.53
CA LYS A 322 8.55 14.69 24.31
C LYS A 322 9.62 15.74 24.63
N LYS A 323 10.89 15.39 24.47
CA LYS A 323 12.02 16.32 24.63
C LYS A 323 11.77 17.56 23.76
N LYS A 324 11.65 18.74 24.37
CA LYS A 324 11.65 20.02 23.62
C LYS A 324 13.00 20.15 22.94
N LYS A 325 13.05 20.07 21.61
CA LYS A 325 14.23 20.51 20.85
C LYS A 325 14.30 22.03 21.03
N ASN A 326 15.16 22.49 21.93
CA ASN A 326 15.53 23.91 21.99
C ASN A 326 16.30 24.22 20.70
N TYR A 327 15.61 24.77 19.71
CA TYR A 327 16.27 25.42 18.59
C TYR A 327 16.82 26.75 19.11
N HIS A 328 18.05 26.73 19.62
CA HIS A 328 18.83 27.95 19.74
C HIS A 328 19.21 28.39 18.32
N TRP A 329 18.40 29.26 17.74
CA TRP A 329 18.86 30.11 16.64
C TRP A 329 19.93 31.03 17.22
N LYS A 330 21.20 30.72 16.95
CA LYS A 330 22.27 31.71 17.09
C LYS A 330 22.09 32.67 15.91
N ILE A 331 21.66 33.89 16.23
CA ILE A 331 21.74 35.05 15.33
C ILE A 331 23.22 35.38 15.10
#